data_AF-A0A811G267-F1
#
_entry.id   AF-A0A811G267-F1
#
_cell.length_a   1.000
_cell.length_b   1.000
_cell.length_c   1.000
_cell.angle_alpha   90.00
_cell.angle_beta   90.00
_cell.angle_gamma   90.00
#
_symmetry.space_group_name_H-M   'P 1'
#
loop_
_entity.id
_entity.type
_entity.pdbx_description
1 polymer ?
#
loop_
_entity_poly.entity_id
_entity_poly.type
_entity_poly.pdbx_seq_one_letter_code
_entity_poly.pdbx_strand_id
1 'polypeptide(L)'
;MITLKRPLILAPMAGGPSAPELCVAVTNAGGLGNIAAGYLTPEKLISAIQQVEGEADGPYGINIFCPLPDRERSSKDQDLWKRYRVLLEKDTQILGELPEQPFTGDDFYREKIDIALSSQAQVVSFTFGYPDETLIHEFQEAGKSVVLNATTPHEIDFLASTSCDAICVQGAEAGGHRATVLSTESEGSTHSTSELLEYALSKVSKPVIAAGGIATAKEALALLRRGAWAIQVGTHFLLADEAGTKHTHKIALKELSGRPTTLTKAFTGRLARAITNTFTEKYSQSAPSMYPELHHLTSELRANANYAGDVESLNLWAGVNYGCTHSAPAADIVDELTPYSTSLGVGRVVPLAAQVAVVGGGPRGLAVVERTLDRLAHSNDREETPVLVWFDDSSFGSGKVWNPYQTPALLMNTVASQLSGFPDSSAGIEGRYLEGPTFYEWLKSEKASAFLHSDPVLLEEALQTGPDTYTSRALYGAYLHWVASQVVTAYRDYVDIHLVPTRVLSISDQEGAYALMDSDGHTVVVKNVVLAVGHTSQQMSESELEMARSANQAGLIYLPRGGASPKETSRISPNDTVILRGMGLTFLTIWNCLPNIVAGGSPQTGIPSGTFPQERNRR
;
A
#
# COMPACT_ATOMS: atom_id res chain seq x y z
N MET A 1 5.98 -12.80 1.34
CA MET A 1 5.48 -11.42 1.18
C MET A 1 4.03 -11.39 1.64
N ILE A 2 3.70 -10.45 2.51
CA ILE A 2 2.42 -10.38 3.21
C ILE A 2 1.29 -10.00 2.26
N THR A 3 0.09 -10.52 2.50
CA THR A 3 -1.12 -10.13 1.77
C THR A 3 -1.82 -9.03 2.57
N LEU A 4 -2.03 -7.86 1.96
CA LEU A 4 -2.81 -6.77 2.56
C LEU A 4 -4.19 -6.71 1.92
N LYS A 5 -5.23 -6.52 2.75
CA LYS A 5 -6.61 -6.36 2.25
C LYS A 5 -6.81 -4.99 1.60
N ARG A 6 -6.07 -4.00 2.08
CA ARG A 6 -5.96 -2.64 1.55
C ARG A 6 -4.49 -2.38 1.25
N PRO A 7 -4.10 -1.88 0.06
CA PRO A 7 -2.71 -1.63 -0.29
C PRO A 7 -2.17 -0.35 0.38
N LEU A 8 -2.33 -0.25 1.71
CA LEU A 8 -2.01 0.91 2.54
C LEU A 8 -1.19 0.48 3.75
N ILE A 9 -0.15 1.24 4.02
CA ILE A 9 0.73 1.09 5.17
C ILE A 9 0.67 2.38 5.99
N LEU A 10 0.38 2.26 7.28
CA LEU A 10 0.55 3.37 8.21
C LEU A 10 2.04 3.67 8.35
N ALA A 11 2.46 4.90 8.06
CA ALA A 11 3.84 5.29 8.28
C ALA A 11 4.17 5.22 9.79
N PRO A 12 5.33 4.67 10.19
CA PRO A 12 5.78 4.73 11.57
C PRO A 12 6.15 6.19 11.92
N MET A 13 5.38 6.81 12.81
CA MET A 13 5.53 8.19 13.25
C MET A 13 5.95 8.22 14.72
N ALA A 14 7.27 8.21 14.95
CA ALA A 14 7.86 8.23 16.29
C ALA A 14 7.51 9.51 17.08
N GLY A 15 7.56 9.42 18.41
CA GLY A 15 7.29 10.55 19.31
C GLY A 15 5.81 10.76 19.65
N GLY A 16 4.98 9.74 19.50
CA GLY A 16 3.59 9.71 19.96
C GLY A 16 2.51 9.48 18.89
N PRO A 17 2.60 10.01 17.66
CA PRO A 17 1.48 9.92 16.72
C PRO A 17 1.02 8.49 16.36
N SER A 18 1.96 7.57 16.10
CA SER A 18 1.65 6.13 15.89
C SER A 18 1.43 5.41 17.22
N ALA A 19 0.39 5.81 17.95
CA ALA A 19 -0.05 5.12 19.15
C ALA A 19 -0.54 3.69 18.81
N PRO A 20 -0.51 2.73 19.77
CA PRO A 20 -1.00 1.38 19.55
C PRO A 20 -2.43 1.33 18.98
N GLU A 21 -3.31 2.21 19.42
CA GLU A 21 -4.70 2.30 18.96
C GLU A 21 -4.78 2.61 17.46
N LEU A 22 -3.92 3.51 16.96
CA LEU A 22 -3.85 3.82 15.53
C LEU A 22 -3.31 2.64 14.72
N CYS A 23 -2.32 1.92 15.28
CA CYS A 23 -1.78 0.71 14.65
C CYS A 23 -2.86 -0.37 14.51
N VAL A 24 -3.63 -0.61 15.59
CA VAL A 24 -4.77 -1.54 15.60
C VAL A 24 -5.83 -1.12 14.60
N ALA A 25 -6.25 0.15 14.62
CA ALA A 25 -7.33 0.63 13.75
C ALA A 25 -7.00 0.49 12.26
N VAL A 26 -5.78 0.84 11.83
CA VAL A 26 -5.35 0.67 10.44
C VAL A 26 -5.23 -0.82 10.07
N THR A 27 -4.73 -1.64 10.99
CA THR A 27 -4.63 -3.10 10.77
C THR A 27 -6.00 -3.73 10.59
N ASN A 28 -6.97 -3.34 11.43
CA ASN A 28 -8.34 -3.85 11.40
C ASN A 28 -9.12 -3.36 10.18
N ALA A 29 -8.81 -2.16 9.69
CA ALA A 29 -9.31 -1.65 8.41
C ALA A 29 -8.70 -2.38 7.19
N GLY A 30 -7.74 -3.28 7.40
CA GLY A 30 -7.16 -4.15 6.37
C GLY A 30 -5.84 -3.64 5.77
N GLY A 31 -5.31 -2.53 6.27
CA GLY A 31 -3.96 -2.06 5.96
C GLY A 31 -2.89 -2.74 6.84
N LEU A 32 -1.66 -2.25 6.75
CA LEU A 32 -0.56 -2.61 7.66
C LEU A 32 -0.37 -1.49 8.70
N GLY A 33 -0.77 -1.73 9.94
CA GLY A 33 -0.41 -0.86 11.06
C GLY A 33 1.08 -0.96 11.37
N ASN A 34 1.69 0.13 11.86
CA ASN A 34 3.08 0.12 12.30
C ASN A 34 3.26 0.75 13.69
N ILE A 35 4.02 0.05 14.53
CA ILE A 35 4.59 0.59 15.76
C ILE A 35 5.89 1.30 15.40
N ALA A 36 6.02 2.57 15.81
CA ALA A 36 7.28 3.31 15.70
C ALA A 36 8.12 3.09 16.98
N ALA A 37 9.11 2.19 16.94
CA ALA A 37 9.95 1.89 18.10
C ALA A 37 10.99 2.99 18.39
N GLY A 38 11.22 3.91 17.45
CA GLY A 38 12.11 5.05 17.63
C GLY A 38 11.76 5.85 18.89
N TYR A 39 12.76 6.08 19.75
CA TYR A 39 12.66 6.76 21.05
C TYR A 39 11.85 6.03 22.14
N LEU A 40 11.27 4.86 21.86
CA LEU A 40 10.67 4.03 22.92
C LEU A 40 11.77 3.32 23.71
N THR A 41 11.53 3.13 25.01
CA THR A 41 12.33 2.18 25.79
C THR A 41 11.86 0.75 25.48
N PRO A 42 12.68 -0.29 25.76
CA PRO A 42 12.28 -1.68 25.62
C PRO A 42 10.93 -2.01 26.27
N GLU A 43 10.67 -1.49 27.48
CA GLU A 43 9.43 -1.75 28.23
C GLU A 43 8.21 -1.15 27.53
N LYS A 44 8.34 0.07 26.99
CA LYS A 44 7.27 0.74 26.25
C LYS A 44 6.99 0.04 24.92
N LEU A 45 8.03 -0.45 24.25
CA LEU A 45 7.87 -1.24 23.03
C LEU A 45 7.13 -2.55 23.31
N ILE A 46 7.52 -3.28 24.36
CA ILE A 46 6.84 -4.51 24.78
C ILE A 46 5.35 -4.23 25.09
N SER A 47 5.06 -3.18 25.84
CA SER A 47 3.68 -2.80 26.17
C SER A 47 2.85 -2.46 24.92
N ALA A 48 3.45 -1.74 23.96
CA ALA A 48 2.78 -1.41 22.70
C ALA A 48 2.51 -2.66 21.85
N ILE A 49 3.47 -3.59 21.77
CA ILE A 49 3.32 -4.87 21.08
C ILE A 49 2.20 -5.70 21.71
N GLN A 50 2.18 -5.82 23.04
CA GLN A 50 1.15 -6.59 23.76
C GLN A 50 -0.25 -6.05 23.51
N GLN A 51 -0.41 -4.73 23.45
CA GLN A 51 -1.70 -4.11 23.12
C GLN A 51 -2.11 -4.41 21.67
N VAL A 52 -1.20 -4.21 20.70
CA VAL A 52 -1.49 -4.49 19.29
C VAL A 52 -1.82 -5.96 19.07
N GLU A 53 -1.04 -6.89 19.63
CA GLU A 53 -1.29 -8.33 19.51
C GLU A 53 -2.58 -8.80 20.20
N GLY A 54 -3.06 -8.04 21.19
CA GLY A 54 -4.32 -8.32 21.87
C GLY A 54 -5.57 -7.86 21.11
N GLU A 55 -5.45 -6.89 20.20
CA GLU A 55 -6.59 -6.20 19.58
C GLU A 55 -6.60 -6.22 18.04
N ALA A 56 -5.43 -6.39 17.40
CA ALA A 56 -5.31 -6.37 15.96
C ALA A 56 -5.77 -7.70 15.33
N ASP A 57 -6.55 -7.61 14.27
CA ASP A 57 -7.03 -8.74 13.47
C ASP A 57 -6.24 -8.91 12.16
N GLY A 58 -5.00 -8.42 12.08
CA GLY A 58 -4.26 -8.41 10.82
C GLY A 58 -2.76 -8.28 11.01
N PRO A 59 -2.02 -8.19 9.90
CA PRO A 59 -0.58 -7.98 9.97
C PRO A 59 -0.27 -6.60 10.54
N TYR A 60 0.72 -6.53 11.41
CA TYR A 60 1.32 -5.28 11.84
C TYR A 60 2.85 -5.34 11.68
N GLY A 61 3.47 -4.15 11.67
CA GLY A 61 4.91 -3.99 11.57
C GLY A 61 5.53 -3.21 12.72
N ILE A 62 6.85 -3.36 12.86
CA ILE A 62 7.67 -2.61 13.81
C ILE A 62 8.75 -1.86 13.03
N ASN A 63 8.89 -0.56 13.30
CA ASN A 63 9.96 0.27 12.73
C ASN A 63 11.04 0.55 13.76
N ILE A 64 12.29 0.26 13.42
CA ILE A 64 13.47 0.42 14.28
C ILE A 64 14.40 1.48 13.67
N PHE A 65 14.90 2.39 14.50
CA PHE A 65 15.96 3.31 14.10
C PHE A 65 17.31 2.61 14.21
N CYS A 66 18.07 2.59 13.12
CA CYS A 66 19.44 2.14 13.17
C CYS A 66 20.32 3.21 13.85
N PRO A 67 21.23 2.80 14.76
CA PRO A 67 22.23 3.71 15.25
C PRO A 67 23.06 4.20 14.08
N LEU A 68 23.40 5.48 14.09
CA LEU A 68 24.39 5.97 13.15
C LEU A 68 25.73 5.29 13.49
N PRO A 69 26.56 4.95 12.49
CA PRO A 69 27.88 4.37 12.74
C PRO A 69 28.62 5.23 13.77
N ASP A 70 29.30 4.60 14.73
CA ASP A 70 30.10 5.27 15.77
C ASP A 70 31.06 6.27 15.11
N ARG A 71 30.60 7.50 15.00
CA ARG A 71 31.42 8.64 14.66
C ARG A 71 31.78 9.23 15.99
N GLU A 72 32.99 8.94 16.48
CA GLU A 72 33.60 9.78 17.51
C GLU A 72 33.44 11.23 17.05
N ARG A 73 32.56 11.96 17.73
CA ARG A 73 32.27 13.35 17.38
C ARG A 73 33.54 14.13 17.59
N SER A 74 34.00 14.81 16.54
CA SER A 74 35.21 15.59 16.61
C SER A 74 35.07 16.73 17.63
N SER A 75 36.19 17.28 18.11
CA SER A 75 36.16 18.49 18.95
C SER A 75 35.38 19.63 18.30
N LYS A 76 35.45 19.74 16.96
CA LYS A 76 34.67 20.69 16.17
C LYS A 76 33.16 20.44 16.26
N ASP A 77 32.71 19.19 16.23
CA ASP A 77 31.29 18.85 16.36
C ASP A 77 30.76 19.22 17.75
N GLN A 78 31.54 18.93 18.80
CA GLN A 78 31.21 19.34 20.16
C GLN A 78 31.12 20.86 20.31
N ASP A 79 32.02 21.62 19.68
CA ASP A 79 31.98 23.08 19.66
C ASP A 79 30.75 23.62 18.91
N LEU A 80 30.36 23.00 17.79
CA LEU A 80 29.14 23.36 17.07
C LEU A 80 27.90 23.11 17.93
N TRP A 81 27.87 22.00 18.67
CA TRP A 81 26.78 21.67 19.57
C TRP A 81 26.66 22.73 20.68
N LYS A 82 27.77 23.07 21.33
CA LYS A 82 27.82 24.08 22.40
C LYS A 82 27.38 25.45 21.90
N ARG A 83 27.81 25.85 20.71
CA ARG A 83 27.38 27.13 20.10
C ARG A 83 25.88 27.15 19.84
N TYR A 84 25.33 26.04 19.34
CA TYR A 84 23.90 25.94 19.10
C TYR A 84 23.10 25.94 20.42
N ARG A 85 23.58 25.25 21.47
CA ARG A 85 23.02 25.36 22.82
C ARG A 85 22.96 26.80 23.31
N VAL A 86 24.11 27.51 23.29
CA VAL A 86 24.18 28.92 23.71
C VAL A 86 23.27 29.82 22.88
N LEU A 87 23.07 29.51 21.59
CA LEU A 87 22.14 30.23 20.74
C LEU A 87 20.69 30.06 21.21
N LEU A 88 20.30 28.83 21.58
CA LEU A 88 18.97 28.54 22.14
C LEU A 88 18.77 29.19 23.51
N GLU A 89 19.78 29.17 24.41
CA GLU A 89 19.69 29.77 25.75
C GLU A 89 19.48 31.28 25.74
N LYS A 90 20.02 31.97 24.71
CA LYS A 90 19.86 33.43 24.57
C LYS A 90 18.45 33.83 24.19
N ASP A 91 17.64 32.91 23.70
CA ASP A 91 16.26 33.19 23.32
C ASP A 91 15.34 33.04 24.53
N THR A 92 14.98 34.18 25.14
CA THR A 92 14.11 34.21 26.33
C THR A 92 12.70 33.69 26.08
N GLN A 93 12.32 33.45 24.82
CA GLN A 93 11.04 32.83 24.46
C GLN A 93 11.07 31.29 24.61
N ILE A 94 12.26 30.70 24.75
CA ILE A 94 12.45 29.26 24.87
C ILE A 94 12.35 28.87 26.36
N LEU A 95 11.34 28.06 26.70
CA LEU A 95 11.11 27.54 28.04
C LEU A 95 11.78 26.16 28.19
N GLY A 96 12.69 25.99 29.16
CA GLY A 96 13.24 24.68 29.56
C GLY A 96 14.71 24.72 29.94
N GLU A 97 15.19 23.67 30.60
CA GLU A 97 16.61 23.48 30.85
C GLU A 97 17.23 22.75 29.65
N LEU A 98 18.41 23.21 29.22
CA LEU A 98 19.15 22.54 28.16
C LEU A 98 20.17 21.58 28.78
N PRO A 99 20.32 20.36 28.24
CA PRO A 99 21.40 19.47 28.64
C PRO A 99 22.78 20.16 28.57
N GLU A 100 23.65 19.85 29.52
CA GLU A 100 25.03 20.37 29.54
C GLU A 100 25.97 19.61 28.60
N GLN A 101 25.61 18.39 28.22
CA GLN A 101 26.40 17.52 27.35
C GLN A 101 25.54 16.94 26.21
N PRO A 102 26.14 16.66 25.04
CA PRO A 102 25.47 15.94 23.97
C PRO A 102 25.02 14.54 24.43
N PHE A 103 23.87 14.09 23.94
CA PHE A 103 23.36 12.75 24.23
C PHE A 103 24.26 11.66 23.63
N THR A 104 24.41 10.56 24.38
CA THR A 104 25.08 9.35 23.94
C THR A 104 24.14 8.16 24.10
N GLY A 105 23.86 7.43 23.03
CA GLY A 105 23.01 6.26 23.05
C GLY A 105 22.65 5.80 21.64
N ASP A 106 22.24 4.55 21.53
CA ASP A 106 21.95 3.86 20.27
C ASP A 106 20.45 3.57 20.08
N ASP A 107 19.60 4.18 20.93
CA ASP A 107 18.16 3.94 20.98
C ASP A 107 17.79 2.48 21.33
N PHE A 108 18.60 1.78 22.15
CA PHE A 108 18.39 0.39 22.58
C PHE A 108 18.33 -0.57 21.39
N TYR A 109 19.22 -0.37 20.41
CA TYR A 109 19.10 -1.00 19.10
C TYR A 109 19.06 -2.53 19.19
N ARG A 110 19.97 -3.12 19.98
CA ARG A 110 20.05 -4.57 20.09
C ARG A 110 18.86 -5.16 20.84
N GLU A 111 18.44 -4.56 21.95
CA GLU A 111 17.27 -5.02 22.70
C GLU A 111 15.99 -4.92 21.87
N LYS A 112 15.83 -3.86 21.06
CA LYS A 112 14.69 -3.71 20.16
C LYS A 112 14.69 -4.75 19.04
N ILE A 113 15.85 -5.14 18.53
CA ILE A 113 15.96 -6.27 17.59
C ILE A 113 15.46 -7.56 18.25
N ASP A 114 15.95 -7.87 19.45
CA ASP A 114 15.56 -9.10 20.16
C ASP A 114 14.04 -9.14 20.47
N ILE A 115 13.47 -8.00 20.85
CA ILE A 115 12.03 -7.84 21.06
C ILE A 115 11.27 -8.03 19.74
N ALA A 116 11.70 -7.39 18.65
CA ALA A 116 11.04 -7.49 17.37
C ALA A 116 11.08 -8.94 16.84
N LEU A 117 12.21 -9.64 16.95
CA LEU A 117 12.34 -11.05 16.59
C LEU A 117 11.37 -11.95 17.37
N SER A 118 11.18 -11.66 18.65
CA SER A 118 10.31 -12.43 19.56
C SER A 118 8.80 -12.13 19.40
N SER A 119 8.44 -11.03 18.73
CA SER A 119 7.05 -10.62 18.51
C SER A 119 6.35 -11.40 17.40
N GLN A 120 5.03 -11.27 17.29
CA GLN A 120 4.21 -11.76 16.19
C GLN A 120 4.16 -10.79 14.98
N ALA A 121 4.92 -9.69 15.02
CA ALA A 121 5.00 -8.76 13.89
C ALA A 121 5.40 -9.51 12.62
N GLN A 122 4.74 -9.18 11.51
CA GLN A 122 5.03 -9.77 10.20
C GLN A 122 6.01 -8.93 9.39
N VAL A 123 6.11 -7.63 9.70
CA VAL A 123 7.04 -6.70 9.05
C VAL A 123 8.00 -6.10 10.06
N VAL A 124 9.27 -6.01 9.69
CA VAL A 124 10.23 -5.13 10.34
C VAL A 124 10.76 -4.14 9.31
N SER A 125 10.77 -2.86 9.67
CA SER A 125 11.33 -1.81 8.84
C SER A 125 12.43 -1.06 9.58
N PHE A 126 13.40 -0.55 8.84
CA PHE A 126 14.53 0.19 9.40
C PHE A 126 14.54 1.62 8.88
N THR A 127 15.09 2.53 9.67
CA THR A 127 15.24 3.94 9.31
C THR A 127 16.59 4.46 9.78
N PHE A 128 17.19 5.35 9.00
CA PHE A 128 18.52 5.93 9.19
C PHE A 128 19.72 5.01 8.97
N GLY A 129 19.48 3.73 8.67
CA GLY A 129 20.51 2.76 8.34
C GLY A 129 19.93 1.55 7.63
N TYR A 130 20.83 0.70 7.12
CA TYR A 130 20.50 -0.61 6.60
C TYR A 130 21.12 -1.68 7.50
N PRO A 131 20.35 -2.67 7.97
CA PRO A 131 20.91 -3.84 8.63
C PRO A 131 21.79 -4.63 7.65
N ASP A 132 22.72 -5.42 8.17
CA ASP A 132 23.51 -6.32 7.35
C ASP A 132 22.68 -7.54 6.88
N GLU A 133 23.21 -8.29 5.91
CA GLU A 133 22.52 -9.47 5.37
C GLU A 133 22.25 -10.53 6.43
N THR A 134 23.12 -10.66 7.44
CA THR A 134 22.94 -11.61 8.55
C THR A 134 21.66 -11.30 9.31
N LEU A 135 21.46 -10.04 9.70
CA LEU A 135 20.27 -9.60 10.42
C LEU A 135 19.01 -9.63 9.54
N ILE A 136 19.14 -9.32 8.24
CA ILE A 136 18.03 -9.48 7.29
C ILE A 136 17.56 -10.94 7.28
N HIS A 137 18.49 -11.89 7.15
CA HIS A 137 18.16 -13.32 7.14
C HIS A 137 17.62 -13.80 8.49
N GLU A 138 18.12 -13.30 9.62
CA GLU A 138 17.59 -13.61 10.96
C GLU A 138 16.10 -13.27 11.07
N PHE A 139 15.68 -12.10 10.58
CA PHE A 139 14.26 -11.72 10.52
C PHE A 139 13.44 -12.60 9.56
N GLN A 140 14.01 -12.93 8.39
CA GLN A 140 13.34 -13.78 7.40
C GLN A 140 13.14 -15.22 7.90
N GLU A 141 14.13 -15.79 8.59
CA GLU A 141 14.03 -17.09 9.25
C GLU A 141 12.99 -17.08 10.38
N ALA A 142 12.81 -15.94 11.05
CA ALA A 142 11.73 -15.71 12.00
C ALA A 142 10.35 -15.41 11.34
N GLY A 143 10.24 -15.58 10.02
CA GLY A 143 9.00 -15.41 9.25
C GLY A 143 8.60 -13.96 9.00
N LYS A 144 9.52 -12.99 9.17
CA LYS A 144 9.24 -11.56 9.03
C LYS A 144 9.78 -11.02 7.72
N SER A 145 8.99 -10.18 7.06
CA SER A 145 9.43 -9.44 5.86
C SER A 145 10.21 -8.19 6.27
N VAL A 146 11.36 -7.96 5.65
CA VAL A 146 12.21 -6.79 5.91
C VAL A 146 11.97 -5.69 4.87
N VAL A 147 11.57 -4.50 5.31
CA VAL A 147 11.34 -3.33 4.47
C VAL A 147 12.40 -2.27 4.72
N LEU A 148 13.12 -1.87 3.66
CA LEU A 148 14.15 -0.84 3.74
C LEU A 148 13.77 0.39 2.92
N ASN A 149 14.09 1.58 3.43
CA ASN A 149 13.72 2.82 2.79
C ASN A 149 14.78 3.29 1.77
N ALA A 150 14.37 3.97 0.71
CA ALA A 150 15.25 4.66 -0.21
C ALA A 150 14.73 6.06 -0.54
N THR A 151 15.64 7.00 -0.71
CA THR A 151 15.37 8.41 -1.01
C THR A 151 16.03 8.88 -2.29
N THR A 152 16.89 8.05 -2.89
CA THR A 152 17.60 8.34 -4.14
C THR A 152 17.65 7.10 -5.04
N PRO A 153 17.83 7.28 -6.37
CA PRO A 153 18.15 6.20 -7.29
C PRO A 153 19.34 5.34 -6.84
N HIS A 154 20.38 5.96 -6.28
CA HIS A 154 21.56 5.24 -5.79
C HIS A 154 21.23 4.25 -4.66
N GLU A 155 20.36 4.66 -3.73
CA GLU A 155 19.88 3.78 -2.65
C GLU A 155 18.99 2.66 -3.19
N ILE A 156 18.16 2.94 -4.19
CA ILE A 156 17.34 1.91 -4.87
C ILE A 156 18.24 0.87 -5.53
N ASP A 157 19.29 1.28 -6.24
CA ASP A 157 20.24 0.37 -6.89
C ASP A 157 20.99 -0.49 -5.87
N PHE A 158 21.38 0.09 -4.73
CA PHE A 158 21.98 -0.66 -3.63
C PHE A 158 21.00 -1.71 -3.07
N LEU A 159 19.78 -1.29 -2.72
CA LEU A 159 18.75 -2.18 -2.15
C LEU A 159 18.23 -3.23 -3.14
N ALA A 160 18.44 -3.04 -4.43
CA ALA A 160 18.19 -4.08 -5.43
C ALA A 160 19.08 -5.32 -5.20
N SER A 161 20.29 -5.12 -4.66
CA SER A 161 21.29 -6.18 -4.42
C SER A 161 21.21 -6.84 -3.05
N THR A 162 20.45 -6.27 -2.10
CA THR A 162 20.31 -6.82 -0.75
C THR A 162 19.26 -7.94 -0.70
N SER A 163 19.15 -8.66 0.42
CA SER A 163 18.09 -9.67 0.59
C SER A 163 16.75 -9.10 1.09
N CYS A 164 16.59 -7.77 1.24
CA CYS A 164 15.33 -7.20 1.74
C CYS A 164 14.12 -7.56 0.87
N ASP A 165 12.96 -7.69 1.50
CA ASP A 165 11.73 -8.17 0.87
C ASP A 165 10.99 -7.10 0.08
N ALA A 166 11.08 -5.82 0.49
CA ALA A 166 10.50 -4.69 -0.22
C ALA A 166 11.28 -3.39 0.00
N ILE A 167 11.13 -2.45 -0.94
CA ILE A 167 11.76 -1.13 -0.90
C ILE A 167 10.68 -0.06 -0.70
N CYS A 168 10.79 0.76 0.34
CA CYS A 168 9.94 1.92 0.56
C CYS A 168 10.60 3.18 0.01
N VAL A 169 10.12 3.68 -1.13
CA VAL A 169 10.62 4.92 -1.73
C VAL A 169 9.97 6.13 -1.07
N GLN A 170 10.77 6.92 -0.37
CA GLN A 170 10.33 8.11 0.34
C GLN A 170 10.65 9.35 -0.49
N GLY A 171 9.64 9.94 -1.13
CA GLY A 171 9.78 11.20 -1.87
C GLY A 171 10.07 12.40 -0.98
N ALA A 172 10.55 13.48 -1.60
CA ALA A 172 10.81 14.77 -0.95
C ALA A 172 9.56 15.35 -0.28
N GLU A 173 8.37 14.98 -0.75
CA GLU A 173 7.06 15.39 -0.25
C GLU A 173 6.74 14.87 1.15
N ALA A 174 7.43 13.82 1.60
CA ALA A 174 7.17 13.16 2.88
C ALA A 174 7.43 14.08 4.08
N GLY A 175 6.57 13.97 5.10
CA GLY A 175 6.72 14.63 6.39
C GLY A 175 7.74 13.93 7.30
N GLY A 176 8.24 14.65 8.31
CA GLY A 176 9.21 14.10 9.25
C GLY A 176 10.58 13.85 8.61
N HIS A 177 11.41 13.02 9.24
CA HIS A 177 12.80 12.84 8.85
C HIS A 177 12.98 12.28 7.44
N ARG A 178 13.99 12.80 6.74
CA ARG A 178 14.58 12.14 5.57
C ARG A 178 15.31 10.88 6.02
N ALA A 179 14.87 9.76 5.48
CA ALA A 179 15.37 8.45 5.88
C ALA A 179 16.67 8.06 5.14
N THR A 180 17.26 8.96 4.35
CA THR A 180 18.48 8.80 3.56
C THR A 180 19.63 8.12 4.32
N VAL A 181 20.24 7.09 3.74
CA VAL A 181 21.29 6.28 4.37
C VAL A 181 22.64 6.46 3.65
N LEU A 182 22.67 6.24 2.33
CA LEU A 182 23.92 6.21 1.55
C LEU A 182 24.25 7.55 0.90
N SER A 183 23.21 8.32 0.55
CA SER A 183 23.38 9.63 -0.09
C SER A 183 23.50 10.75 0.94
N THR A 184 23.87 11.95 0.50
CA THR A 184 23.77 13.12 1.38
C THR A 184 22.29 13.45 1.65
N GLU A 185 21.98 14.01 2.82
CA GLU A 185 20.60 14.40 3.13
C GLU A 185 20.01 15.40 2.12
N SER A 186 20.87 16.20 1.47
CA SER A 186 20.46 17.12 0.41
C SER A 186 20.01 16.38 -0.85
N GLU A 187 20.80 15.41 -1.32
CA GLU A 187 20.43 14.56 -2.48
C GLU A 187 19.19 13.72 -2.17
N GLY A 188 19.10 13.17 -0.97
CA GLY A 188 17.92 12.44 -0.50
C GLY A 188 16.66 13.30 -0.36
N SER A 189 16.70 14.59 -0.71
CA SER A 189 15.58 15.52 -0.64
C SER A 189 15.17 16.12 -1.99
N THR A 190 15.75 15.66 -3.11
CA THR A 190 15.51 16.25 -4.44
C THR A 190 14.45 15.54 -5.27
N HIS A 191 14.22 14.24 -5.02
CA HIS A 191 13.35 13.41 -5.86
C HIS A 191 11.93 13.31 -5.31
N SER A 192 10.95 13.43 -6.19
CA SER A 192 9.53 13.21 -5.86
C SER A 192 9.22 11.73 -5.62
N THR A 193 8.13 11.45 -4.92
CA THR A 193 7.62 10.07 -4.72
C THR A 193 7.41 9.36 -6.06
N SER A 194 6.88 10.10 -7.04
CA SER A 194 6.60 9.58 -8.39
C SER A 194 7.86 9.18 -9.15
N GLU A 195 8.89 10.04 -9.16
CA GLU A 195 10.15 9.76 -9.84
C GLU A 195 10.89 8.56 -9.24
N LEU A 196 10.91 8.46 -7.90
CA LEU A 196 11.54 7.33 -7.22
C LEU A 196 10.78 6.02 -7.50
N LEU A 197 9.45 6.06 -7.52
CA LEU A 197 8.62 4.90 -7.85
C LEU A 197 8.89 4.42 -9.29
N GLU A 198 8.89 5.33 -10.27
CA GLU A 198 9.19 4.99 -11.66
C GLU A 198 10.59 4.38 -11.82
N TYR A 199 11.59 5.00 -11.19
CA TYR A 199 12.95 4.48 -11.21
C TYR A 199 13.00 3.07 -10.60
N ALA A 200 12.43 2.88 -9.41
CA ALA A 200 12.42 1.60 -8.73
C ALA A 200 11.73 0.51 -9.56
N LEU A 201 10.54 0.76 -10.12
CA LEU A 201 9.83 -0.22 -10.95
C LEU A 201 10.65 -0.65 -12.17
N SER A 202 11.42 0.27 -12.77
CA SER A 202 12.31 -0.05 -13.89
C SER A 202 13.54 -0.88 -13.51
N LYS A 203 13.94 -0.87 -12.24
CA LYS A 203 15.19 -1.49 -11.75
C LYS A 203 15.00 -2.76 -10.96
N VAL A 204 13.93 -2.86 -10.16
CA VAL A 204 13.77 -3.94 -9.19
C VAL A 204 12.53 -4.80 -9.46
N SER A 205 12.68 -6.11 -9.26
CA SER A 205 11.55 -7.04 -9.26
C SER A 205 10.80 -7.05 -7.93
N LYS A 206 11.46 -6.59 -6.85
CA LYS A 206 10.90 -6.47 -5.51
C LYS A 206 9.64 -5.58 -5.49
N PRO A 207 8.73 -5.75 -4.52
CA PRO A 207 7.68 -4.78 -4.23
C PRO A 207 8.27 -3.41 -3.91
N VAL A 208 7.62 -2.38 -4.42
CA VAL A 208 7.96 -1.00 -4.14
C VAL A 208 6.78 -0.35 -3.42
N ILE A 209 7.03 0.19 -2.23
CA ILE A 209 6.08 0.96 -1.43
C ILE A 209 6.34 2.43 -1.71
N ALA A 210 5.31 3.20 -2.08
CA ALA A 210 5.44 4.62 -2.37
C ALA A 210 5.06 5.48 -1.15
N ALA A 211 5.94 6.36 -0.70
CA ALA A 211 5.74 7.18 0.50
C ALA A 211 6.02 8.67 0.26
N GLY A 212 5.10 9.53 0.67
CA GLY A 212 5.25 10.99 0.63
C GLY A 212 4.24 11.69 -0.28
N GLY A 213 3.65 12.78 0.22
CA GLY A 213 2.68 13.60 -0.53
C GLY A 213 1.28 13.02 -0.65
N ILE A 214 1.01 11.85 -0.08
CA ILE A 214 -0.31 11.20 -0.17
C ILE A 214 -1.24 11.79 0.88
N ALA A 215 -2.30 12.46 0.42
CA ALA A 215 -3.31 13.05 1.30
C ALA A 215 -4.75 12.89 0.79
N THR A 216 -4.96 12.50 -0.48
CA THR A 216 -6.29 12.17 -1.02
C THR A 216 -6.24 10.88 -1.81
N ALA A 217 -7.43 10.32 -2.10
CA ALA A 217 -7.58 9.14 -2.96
C ALA A 217 -6.95 9.34 -4.34
N LYS A 218 -6.92 10.56 -4.87
CA LYS A 218 -6.31 10.86 -6.18
C LYS A 218 -4.81 10.56 -6.20
N GLU A 219 -4.06 11.03 -5.20
CA GLU A 219 -2.61 10.74 -5.12
C GLU A 219 -2.36 9.26 -4.80
N ALA A 220 -3.15 8.68 -3.89
CA ALA A 220 -3.06 7.27 -3.53
C ALA A 220 -3.23 6.35 -4.75
N LEU A 221 -4.35 6.50 -5.47
CA LEU A 221 -4.67 5.71 -6.65
C LEU A 221 -3.69 5.94 -7.79
N ALA A 222 -3.16 7.16 -7.97
CA ALA A 222 -2.15 7.44 -8.99
C ALA A 222 -0.87 6.61 -8.78
N LEU A 223 -0.41 6.47 -7.54
CA LEU A 223 0.78 5.67 -7.21
C LEU A 223 0.52 4.17 -7.32
N LEU A 224 -0.63 3.70 -6.81
CA LEU A 224 -1.04 2.28 -6.91
C LEU A 224 -1.17 1.84 -8.37
N ARG A 225 -1.84 2.65 -9.20
CA ARG A 225 -2.03 2.40 -10.64
C ARG A 225 -0.74 2.46 -11.45
N ARG A 226 0.25 3.20 -10.96
CA ARG A 226 1.60 3.23 -11.53
C ARG A 226 2.38 1.95 -11.23
N GLY A 227 1.95 1.16 -10.25
CA GLY A 227 2.54 -0.13 -9.91
C GLY A 227 3.18 -0.19 -8.52
N ALA A 228 2.96 0.82 -7.66
CA ALA A 228 3.28 0.69 -6.25
C ALA A 228 2.52 -0.52 -5.68
N TRP A 229 3.22 -1.37 -4.94
CA TRP A 229 2.60 -2.52 -4.27
C TRP A 229 1.67 -2.07 -3.15
N ALA A 230 2.09 -1.02 -2.42
CA ALA A 230 1.29 -0.32 -1.45
C ALA A 230 1.73 1.15 -1.37
N ILE A 231 0.88 1.99 -0.79
CA ILE A 231 1.23 3.35 -0.38
C ILE A 231 1.54 3.39 1.11
N GLN A 232 2.49 4.23 1.53
CA GLN A 232 2.75 4.49 2.93
C GLN A 232 2.37 5.93 3.29
N VAL A 233 1.43 6.07 4.22
CA VAL A 233 0.77 7.34 4.55
C VAL A 233 1.02 7.69 6.01
N GLY A 234 1.57 8.88 6.25
CA GLY A 234 1.84 9.39 7.60
C GLY A 234 0.96 10.58 7.95
N THR A 235 1.26 11.72 7.32
CA THR A 235 0.65 13.03 7.65
C THR A 235 -0.88 13.01 7.72
N HIS A 236 -1.55 12.29 6.82
CA HIS A 236 -3.01 12.23 6.81
C HIS A 236 -3.62 11.55 8.04
N PHE A 237 -2.92 10.57 8.63
CA PHE A 237 -3.32 9.95 9.90
C PHE A 237 -3.02 10.78 11.15
N LEU A 238 -2.32 11.92 11.05
CA LEU A 238 -2.00 12.73 12.24
C LEU A 238 -3.25 13.33 12.92
N LEU A 239 -4.34 13.48 12.18
CA LEU A 239 -5.63 13.96 12.70
C LEU A 239 -6.64 12.83 12.95
N ALA A 240 -6.25 11.56 12.76
CA ALA A 240 -7.11 10.44 13.07
C ALA A 240 -7.49 10.42 14.56
N ASP A 241 -8.66 9.87 14.87
CA ASP A 241 -9.19 9.83 16.23
C ASP A 241 -8.27 9.02 17.16
N GLU A 242 -7.70 7.93 16.64
CA GLU A 242 -6.80 7.01 17.32
C GLU A 242 -5.34 7.51 17.39
N ALA A 243 -5.02 8.60 16.68
CA ALA A 243 -3.66 9.10 16.64
C ALA A 243 -3.25 9.79 17.95
N GLY A 244 -2.11 9.37 18.50
CA GLY A 244 -1.47 9.97 19.68
C GLY A 244 -0.78 11.31 19.38
N THR A 245 -1.18 11.99 18.30
CA THR A 245 -0.63 13.29 17.92
C THR A 245 -0.91 14.31 19.02
N LYS A 246 0.17 14.98 19.44
CA LYS A 246 0.16 16.08 20.40
C LYS A 246 -0.96 17.10 20.10
N HIS A 247 -1.67 17.54 21.14
CA HIS A 247 -2.80 18.49 21.01
C HIS A 247 -2.42 19.75 20.21
N THR A 248 -1.29 20.38 20.56
CA THR A 248 -0.77 21.56 19.88
C THR A 248 -0.43 21.30 18.41
N HIS A 249 0.02 20.09 18.07
CA HIS A 249 0.25 19.70 16.68
C HIS A 249 -1.07 19.49 15.92
N LYS A 250 -2.09 18.88 16.56
CA LYS A 250 -3.45 18.76 15.96
C LYS A 250 -4.05 20.14 15.67
N ILE A 251 -3.86 21.12 16.57
CA ILE A 251 -4.27 22.52 16.35
C ILE A 251 -3.54 23.09 15.12
N ALA A 252 -2.21 22.97 15.08
CA ALA A 252 -1.40 23.51 13.99
C ALA A 252 -1.78 22.94 12.62
N LEU A 253 -2.05 21.63 12.52
CA LEU A 253 -2.47 21.00 11.26
C LEU A 253 -3.77 21.60 10.70
N LYS A 254 -4.69 22.02 11.59
CA LYS A 254 -5.97 22.64 11.22
C LYS A 254 -5.82 24.13 10.92
N GLU A 255 -5.18 24.87 11.82
CA GLU A 255 -5.14 26.34 11.77
C GLU A 255 -4.07 26.87 10.81
N LEU A 256 -2.99 26.13 10.60
CA LEU A 256 -1.87 26.56 9.76
C LEU A 256 -1.94 26.01 8.34
N SER A 257 -3.04 25.40 7.90
CA SER A 257 -3.18 24.68 6.62
C SER A 257 -2.68 25.41 5.35
N GLY A 258 -2.56 26.74 5.37
CA GLY A 258 -2.00 27.55 4.29
C GLY A 258 -0.48 27.82 4.36
N ARG A 259 0.24 27.40 5.40
CA ARG A 259 1.69 27.63 5.53
C ARG A 259 2.49 26.63 4.69
N PRO A 260 3.64 27.01 4.14
CA PRO A 260 4.52 26.06 3.48
C PRO A 260 5.15 25.09 4.48
N THR A 261 5.60 23.94 4.01
CA THR A 261 6.51 23.08 4.78
C THR A 261 7.96 23.36 4.39
N THR A 262 8.88 23.17 5.33
CA THR A 262 10.32 23.35 5.13
C THR A 262 11.10 22.13 5.63
N LEU A 263 12.24 21.87 5.02
CA LEU A 263 13.21 20.89 5.53
C LEU A 263 14.11 21.58 6.55
N THR A 264 14.18 21.04 7.75
CA THR A 264 14.91 21.64 8.86
C THR A 264 15.69 20.59 9.67
N LYS A 265 16.84 20.99 10.21
CA LYS A 265 17.59 20.25 11.23
C LYS A 265 17.37 20.81 12.63
N ALA A 266 16.65 21.92 12.76
CA ALA A 266 16.63 22.74 13.97
C ALA A 266 16.26 21.98 15.24
N PHE A 267 15.33 21.03 15.11
CA PHE A 267 14.85 20.24 16.24
C PHE A 267 15.70 19.02 16.54
N THR A 268 16.36 18.40 15.56
CA THR A 268 16.89 17.04 15.73
C THR A 268 18.31 16.84 15.23
N GLY A 269 18.86 17.80 14.49
CA GLY A 269 20.17 17.70 13.86
C GLY A 269 20.19 16.85 12.59
N ARG A 270 19.03 16.40 12.12
CA ARG A 270 18.84 15.69 10.85
C ARG A 270 17.66 16.29 10.09
N LEU A 271 17.74 16.36 8.77
CA LEU A 271 16.70 16.96 7.93
C LEU A 271 15.38 16.22 8.14
N ALA A 272 14.38 17.00 8.54
CA ALA A 272 13.01 16.58 8.66
C ALA A 272 12.08 17.67 8.13
N ARG A 273 11.00 17.26 7.45
CA ARG A 273 10.01 18.19 6.92
C ARG A 273 8.97 18.54 7.98
N ALA A 274 8.82 19.83 8.22
CA ALA A 274 7.84 20.39 9.15
C ALA A 274 7.01 21.50 8.50
N ILE A 275 5.83 21.80 9.04
CA ILE A 275 5.16 23.08 8.81
C ILE A 275 6.11 24.20 9.24
N THR A 276 6.27 25.21 8.39
CA THR A 276 7.17 26.34 8.69
C THR A 276 6.62 27.14 9.85
N ASN A 277 7.47 27.36 10.84
CA ASN A 277 7.18 28.16 12.03
C ASN A 277 8.41 28.97 12.47
N THR A 278 8.21 29.85 13.45
CA THR A 278 9.24 30.78 13.94
C THR A 278 10.53 30.06 14.32
N PHE A 279 10.44 28.90 14.98
CA PHE A 279 11.62 28.11 15.36
C PHE A 279 12.39 27.62 14.12
N THR A 280 11.69 27.08 13.12
CA THR A 280 12.34 26.66 11.87
C THR A 280 12.98 27.83 11.13
N GLU A 281 12.33 29.00 11.05
CA GLU A 281 12.87 30.16 10.36
C GLU A 281 14.14 30.68 11.03
N LYS A 282 14.13 30.73 12.37
CA LYS A 282 15.25 31.27 13.15
C LYS A 282 16.45 30.35 13.19
N TYR A 283 16.25 29.04 13.33
CA TYR A 283 17.32 28.12 13.71
C TYR A 283 17.80 27.19 12.61
N SER A 284 17.06 27.01 11.52
CA SER A 284 17.43 26.02 10.48
C SER A 284 18.80 26.26 9.86
N GLN A 285 19.19 27.52 9.64
CA GLN A 285 20.50 27.85 9.04
C GLN A 285 21.68 27.62 9.99
N SER A 286 21.46 27.74 11.30
CA SER A 286 22.51 27.61 12.31
C SER A 286 22.60 26.21 12.93
N ALA A 287 21.57 25.37 12.74
CA ALA A 287 21.50 24.05 13.30
C ALA A 287 22.56 23.10 12.68
N PRO A 288 23.49 22.56 13.49
CA PRO A 288 24.47 21.59 12.99
C PRO A 288 23.82 20.24 12.65
N SER A 289 24.46 19.47 11.75
CA SER A 289 24.07 18.09 11.44
C SER A 289 24.52 17.12 12.55
N MET A 290 23.79 17.08 13.66
CA MET A 290 24.06 16.19 14.80
C MET A 290 22.78 15.57 15.36
N TYR A 291 22.44 14.42 14.79
CA TYR A 291 21.39 13.54 15.28
C TYR A 291 22.00 12.32 15.98
N PRO A 292 21.42 11.87 17.12
CA PRO A 292 20.23 12.41 17.79
C PRO A 292 20.53 13.52 18.83
N GLU A 293 21.75 14.07 18.88
CA GLU A 293 22.17 14.98 19.96
C GLU A 293 21.30 16.25 20.04
N LEU A 294 20.88 16.80 18.90
CA LEU A 294 19.96 17.94 18.87
C LEU A 294 18.51 17.55 19.22
N HIS A 295 18.10 16.31 18.93
CA HIS A 295 16.79 15.82 19.35
C HIS A 295 16.67 15.89 20.88
N HIS A 296 17.68 15.41 21.60
CA HIS A 296 17.69 15.45 23.06
C HIS A 296 17.90 16.88 23.59
N LEU A 297 18.77 17.68 22.98
CA LEU A 297 18.96 19.09 23.34
C LEU A 297 17.64 19.88 23.31
N THR A 298 16.79 19.67 22.31
CA THR A 298 15.53 20.42 22.17
C THR A 298 14.32 19.73 22.82
N SER A 299 14.50 18.58 23.47
CA SER A 299 13.38 17.73 23.93
C SER A 299 12.46 18.43 24.93
N GLU A 300 13.03 19.04 25.97
CA GLU A 300 12.27 19.81 26.97
C GLU A 300 11.59 21.03 26.35
N LEU A 301 12.27 21.73 25.44
CA LEU A 301 11.71 22.88 24.74
C LEU A 301 10.43 22.51 23.99
N ARG A 302 10.47 21.39 23.25
CA ARG A 302 9.34 20.87 22.49
C ARG A 302 8.23 20.35 23.41
N ALA A 303 8.56 19.85 24.60
CA ALA A 303 7.59 19.43 25.59
C ALA A 303 6.86 20.65 26.20
N ASN A 304 7.61 21.69 26.56
CA ASN A 304 7.08 22.94 27.12
C ASN A 304 6.26 23.72 26.08
N ALA A 305 6.71 23.80 24.83
CA ALA A 305 5.94 24.37 23.72
C ALA A 305 4.60 23.64 23.55
N ASN A 306 4.61 22.31 23.62
CA ASN A 306 3.37 21.54 23.59
C ASN A 306 2.46 21.83 24.80
N TYR A 307 3.01 21.87 26.02
CA TYR A 307 2.24 22.20 27.22
C TYR A 307 1.61 23.60 27.16
N ALA A 308 2.32 24.58 26.60
CA ALA A 308 1.88 25.96 26.45
C ALA A 308 0.94 26.20 25.25
N GLY A 309 0.69 25.21 24.40
CA GLY A 309 -0.07 25.41 23.16
C GLY A 309 0.69 26.20 22.08
N ASP A 310 2.02 26.30 22.17
CA ASP A 310 2.85 27.08 21.27
C ASP A 310 3.18 26.29 19.98
N VAL A 311 2.47 26.62 18.90
CA VAL A 311 2.69 26.08 17.56
C VAL A 311 3.97 26.61 16.90
N GLU A 312 4.51 27.74 17.38
CA GLU A 312 5.67 28.41 16.78
C GLU A 312 7.01 27.80 17.21
N SER A 313 7.02 27.05 18.31
CA SER A 313 8.20 26.38 18.88
C SER A 313 8.13 24.85 18.87
N LEU A 314 7.05 24.26 18.36
CA LEU A 314 6.87 22.81 18.29
C LEU A 314 7.42 22.22 16.98
N ASN A 315 7.88 20.97 17.02
CA ASN A 315 8.29 20.21 15.84
C ASN A 315 7.08 19.69 15.04
N LEU A 316 6.47 20.57 14.24
CA LEU A 316 5.24 20.29 13.47
C LEU A 316 5.51 19.42 12.22
N TRP A 317 5.89 18.15 12.40
CA TRP A 317 6.21 17.24 11.29
C TRP A 317 5.00 17.01 10.37
N ALA A 318 5.13 17.40 9.11
CA ALA A 318 4.06 17.28 8.13
C ALA A 318 4.61 17.24 6.70
N GLY A 319 3.99 16.43 5.84
CA GLY A 319 4.28 16.39 4.41
C GLY A 319 3.71 17.59 3.67
N VAL A 320 4.05 17.75 2.40
CA VAL A 320 3.68 18.96 1.61
C VAL A 320 2.16 19.15 1.44
N ASN A 321 1.37 18.07 1.49
CA ASN A 321 -0.09 18.10 1.31
C ASN A 321 -0.87 18.05 2.64
N TYR A 322 -0.26 18.47 3.75
CA TYR A 322 -0.90 18.42 5.07
C TYR A 322 -2.18 19.28 5.18
N GLY A 323 -2.34 20.30 4.33
CA GLY A 323 -3.56 21.11 4.30
C GLY A 323 -4.82 20.33 3.89
N CYS A 324 -4.68 19.13 3.32
CA CYS A 324 -5.79 18.24 2.99
C CYS A 324 -6.18 17.28 4.13
N THR A 325 -5.50 17.35 5.28
CA THR A 325 -5.80 16.48 6.43
C THR A 325 -7.07 16.93 7.16
N HIS A 326 -7.84 15.97 7.63
CA HIS A 326 -9.06 16.20 8.40
C HIS A 326 -9.19 15.14 9.51
N SER A 327 -10.07 15.41 10.48
CA SER A 327 -10.34 14.45 11.55
C SER A 327 -11.37 13.43 11.09
N ALA A 328 -11.03 12.15 11.26
CA ALA A 328 -11.91 11.01 11.02
C ALA A 328 -11.33 9.78 11.77
N PRO A 329 -12.13 8.72 12.00
CA PRO A 329 -11.60 7.41 12.35
C PRO A 329 -10.55 6.94 11.34
N ALA A 330 -9.51 6.24 11.81
CA ALA A 330 -8.47 5.73 10.92
C ALA A 330 -9.01 4.75 9.86
N ALA A 331 -10.06 3.99 10.18
CA ALA A 331 -10.72 3.11 9.23
C ALA A 331 -11.35 3.89 8.05
N ASP A 332 -11.99 5.02 8.32
CA ASP A 332 -12.60 5.86 7.30
C ASP A 332 -11.53 6.47 6.37
N ILE A 333 -10.38 6.85 6.94
CA ILE A 333 -9.23 7.31 6.16
C ILE A 333 -8.69 6.21 5.23
N VAL A 334 -8.62 4.96 5.72
CA VAL A 334 -8.20 3.82 4.89
C VAL A 334 -9.18 3.60 3.73
N ASP A 335 -10.48 3.65 4.02
CA ASP A 335 -11.54 3.50 3.02
C ASP A 335 -11.53 4.64 1.98
N GLU A 336 -11.27 5.88 2.40
CA GLU A 336 -11.12 7.02 1.48
C GLU A 336 -9.95 6.80 0.52
N LEU A 337 -8.76 6.49 1.04
CA LEU A 337 -7.54 6.42 0.24
C LEU A 337 -7.46 5.16 -0.62
N THR A 338 -8.11 4.08 -0.19
CA THR A 338 -8.10 2.76 -0.84
C THR A 338 -9.51 2.18 -0.93
N PRO A 339 -10.39 2.68 -1.82
CA PRO A 339 -11.84 2.39 -1.77
C PRO A 339 -12.24 0.93 -2.07
N TYR A 340 -11.41 0.17 -2.77
CA TYR A 340 -11.72 -1.22 -3.15
C TYR A 340 -11.17 -2.21 -2.12
N SER A 341 -12.06 -2.92 -1.43
CA SER A 341 -11.70 -3.79 -0.29
C SER A 341 -11.63 -5.23 -0.73
N THR A 342 -10.83 -6.06 -0.06
CA THR A 342 -11.07 -7.50 -0.09
C THR A 342 -12.04 -7.96 1.01
N SER A 343 -12.46 -7.10 1.94
CA SER A 343 -13.53 -7.41 2.90
C SER A 343 -14.85 -6.71 2.51
N LEU A 344 -15.86 -7.44 2.08
CA LEU A 344 -17.23 -6.89 1.88
C LEU A 344 -18.05 -6.92 3.18
N GLY A 345 -17.42 -6.61 4.32
CA GLY A 345 -18.09 -6.46 5.62
C GLY A 345 -18.66 -7.74 6.23
N VAL A 346 -17.99 -8.89 6.07
CA VAL A 346 -18.43 -10.16 6.66
C VAL A 346 -17.38 -10.74 7.61
N GLY A 347 -17.85 -11.17 8.79
CA GLY A 347 -17.03 -11.53 9.95
C GLY A 347 -16.11 -12.74 9.72
N ARG A 348 -14.97 -12.70 10.40
CA ARG A 348 -13.83 -13.62 10.22
C ARG A 348 -13.95 -14.98 10.89
N VAL A 349 -15.01 -15.22 11.67
CA VAL A 349 -15.19 -16.51 12.36
C VAL A 349 -15.70 -17.55 11.37
N VAL A 350 -14.80 -18.00 10.49
CA VAL A 350 -14.52 -19.39 10.15
C VAL A 350 -15.29 -20.50 10.87
N PRO A 351 -16.56 -20.88 10.58
CA PRO A 351 -17.13 -22.05 11.22
C PRO A 351 -16.30 -23.30 10.91
N LEU A 352 -16.15 -24.18 11.91
CA LEU A 352 -15.43 -25.46 11.80
C LEU A 352 -16.03 -26.40 10.74
N ALA A 353 -17.27 -26.14 10.31
CA ALA A 353 -17.92 -26.86 9.22
C ALA A 353 -18.75 -25.89 8.37
N ALA A 354 -18.48 -25.83 7.06
CA ALA A 354 -19.34 -25.13 6.09
C ALA A 354 -19.88 -26.07 5.01
N GLN A 355 -20.93 -25.66 4.31
CA GLN A 355 -21.57 -26.50 3.30
C GLN A 355 -20.81 -26.46 1.96
N VAL A 356 -20.36 -25.26 1.57
CA VAL A 356 -19.67 -25.03 0.30
C VAL A 356 -18.54 -24.03 0.49
N ALA A 357 -17.36 -24.35 -0.05
CA ALA A 357 -16.31 -23.37 -0.32
C ALA A 357 -16.22 -23.07 -1.82
N VAL A 358 -16.08 -21.80 -2.19
CA VAL A 358 -15.73 -21.36 -3.55
C VAL A 358 -14.33 -20.75 -3.52
N VAL A 359 -13.43 -21.24 -4.38
CA VAL A 359 -12.05 -20.73 -4.47
C VAL A 359 -11.88 -19.98 -5.79
N GLY A 360 -11.59 -18.68 -5.70
CA GLY A 360 -11.44 -17.74 -6.81
C GLY A 360 -12.52 -16.65 -6.78
N GLY A 361 -12.09 -15.40 -6.77
CA GLY A 361 -12.91 -14.20 -6.60
C GLY A 361 -13.24 -13.47 -7.90
N GLY A 362 -12.67 -13.86 -9.03
CA GLY A 362 -12.98 -13.24 -10.33
C GLY A 362 -14.43 -13.48 -10.82
N PRO A 363 -14.79 -13.01 -12.03
CA PRO A 363 -16.14 -13.09 -12.59
C PRO A 363 -16.73 -14.50 -12.60
N ARG A 364 -15.91 -15.53 -12.83
CA ARG A 364 -16.36 -16.93 -12.77
C ARG A 364 -16.73 -17.34 -11.35
N GLY A 365 -15.93 -16.93 -10.37
CA GLY A 365 -16.22 -17.12 -8.95
C GLY A 365 -17.48 -16.40 -8.52
N LEU A 366 -17.62 -15.14 -8.91
CA LEU A 366 -18.82 -14.33 -8.67
C LEU A 366 -20.09 -15.00 -9.21
N ALA A 367 -20.07 -15.48 -10.46
CA ALA A 367 -21.20 -16.18 -11.06
C ALA A 367 -21.54 -17.47 -10.32
N VAL A 368 -20.53 -18.26 -9.91
CA VAL A 368 -20.74 -19.47 -9.11
C VAL A 368 -21.34 -19.13 -7.75
N VAL A 369 -20.77 -18.16 -7.04
CA VAL A 369 -21.21 -17.75 -5.70
C VAL A 369 -22.64 -17.27 -5.73
N GLU A 370 -22.99 -16.36 -6.65
CA GLU A 370 -24.36 -15.85 -6.74
C GLU A 370 -25.35 -16.99 -7.02
N ARG A 371 -25.02 -17.94 -7.92
CA ARG A 371 -25.85 -19.13 -8.16
C ARG A 371 -25.99 -20.01 -6.93
N THR A 372 -24.89 -20.27 -6.23
CA THR A 372 -24.90 -21.11 -5.03
C THR A 372 -25.71 -20.45 -3.92
N LEU A 373 -25.53 -19.14 -3.70
CA LEU A 373 -26.29 -18.38 -2.71
C LEU A 373 -27.78 -18.40 -2.99
N ASP A 374 -28.21 -18.20 -4.24
CA ASP A 374 -29.64 -18.27 -4.58
C ASP A 374 -30.25 -19.65 -4.26
N ARG A 375 -29.53 -20.73 -4.59
CA ARG A 375 -29.98 -22.10 -4.33
C ARG A 375 -30.01 -22.43 -2.84
N LEU A 376 -29.00 -21.99 -2.09
CA LEU A 376 -28.96 -22.15 -0.63
C LEU A 376 -30.07 -21.34 0.04
N ALA A 377 -30.30 -20.10 -0.41
CA ALA A 377 -31.33 -19.20 0.10
C ALA A 377 -32.76 -19.79 -0.01
N HIS A 378 -32.99 -20.62 -1.03
CA HIS A 378 -34.32 -21.16 -1.36
C HIS A 378 -34.44 -22.68 -1.21
N SER A 379 -33.53 -23.34 -0.49
CA SER A 379 -33.69 -24.76 -0.16
C SER A 379 -34.85 -24.97 0.82
N ASN A 380 -35.76 -25.89 0.49
CA ASN A 380 -36.97 -26.17 1.30
C ASN A 380 -36.70 -26.96 2.59
N ASP A 381 -35.50 -27.54 2.75
CA ASP A 381 -35.04 -28.21 3.97
C ASP A 381 -34.15 -27.24 4.77
N ARG A 382 -34.64 -26.71 5.89
CA ARG A 382 -33.84 -25.85 6.78
C ARG A 382 -34.05 -26.23 8.25
N GLU A 383 -33.18 -27.09 8.76
CA GLU A 383 -32.94 -27.20 10.21
C GLU A 383 -31.97 -26.11 10.70
N GLU A 384 -31.03 -25.65 9.85
CA GLU A 384 -30.01 -24.64 10.15
C GLU A 384 -29.74 -23.69 8.97
N THR A 385 -29.18 -22.51 9.25
CA THR A 385 -28.78 -21.52 8.22
C THR A 385 -27.61 -22.06 7.39
N PRO A 386 -27.68 -22.05 6.05
CA PRO A 386 -26.57 -22.47 5.21
C PRO A 386 -25.33 -21.61 5.37
N VAL A 387 -24.15 -22.21 5.23
CA VAL A 387 -22.86 -21.52 5.32
C VAL A 387 -22.08 -21.66 4.01
N LEU A 388 -21.65 -20.53 3.44
CA LEU A 388 -20.78 -20.46 2.28
C LEU A 388 -19.49 -19.71 2.60
N VAL A 389 -18.35 -20.28 2.21
CA VAL A 389 -17.03 -19.65 2.34
C VAL A 389 -16.48 -19.31 0.96
N TRP A 390 -16.11 -18.06 0.72
CA TRP A 390 -15.55 -17.60 -0.55
C TRP A 390 -14.10 -17.14 -0.34
N PHE A 391 -13.16 -17.79 -1.01
CA PHE A 391 -11.73 -17.49 -0.93
C PHE A 391 -11.24 -16.72 -2.17
N ASP A 392 -10.51 -15.64 -1.96
CA ASP A 392 -9.68 -14.97 -2.98
C ASP A 392 -8.63 -14.07 -2.33
N ASP A 393 -7.39 -14.07 -2.82
CA ASP A 393 -6.29 -13.29 -2.25
C ASP A 393 -6.06 -11.94 -2.93
N SER A 394 -6.98 -11.52 -3.82
CA SER A 394 -6.85 -10.28 -4.57
C SER A 394 -8.06 -9.37 -4.45
N SER A 395 -9.27 -9.84 -4.78
CA SER A 395 -10.52 -9.07 -4.73
C SER A 395 -11.72 -9.97 -5.06
N PHE A 396 -12.78 -9.83 -4.26
CA PHE A 396 -14.07 -10.48 -4.56
C PHE A 396 -14.83 -9.75 -5.67
N GLY A 397 -15.34 -10.51 -6.63
CA GLY A 397 -15.93 -10.04 -7.88
C GLY A 397 -14.89 -9.87 -8.99
N SER A 398 -13.89 -9.02 -8.76
CA SER A 398 -12.95 -8.62 -9.81
C SER A 398 -11.73 -9.53 -9.93
N GLY A 399 -11.34 -10.27 -8.88
CA GLY A 399 -10.10 -11.03 -8.83
C GLY A 399 -8.86 -10.21 -9.21
N LYS A 400 -7.78 -10.90 -9.57
CA LYS A 400 -6.49 -10.29 -9.93
C LYS A 400 -6.48 -9.58 -11.29
N VAL A 401 -7.15 -10.15 -12.29
CA VAL A 401 -7.09 -9.67 -13.70
C VAL A 401 -7.80 -8.33 -13.86
N TRP A 402 -8.91 -8.13 -13.17
CA TRP A 402 -9.71 -6.91 -13.22
C TRP A 402 -9.53 -6.06 -11.96
N ASN A 403 -8.35 -6.11 -11.32
CA ASN A 403 -8.08 -5.32 -10.13
C ASN A 403 -8.30 -3.80 -10.40
N PRO A 404 -9.15 -3.09 -9.63
CA PRO A 404 -9.39 -1.66 -9.81
C PRO A 404 -8.16 -0.75 -9.59
N TYR A 405 -7.16 -1.23 -8.86
CA TYR A 405 -5.90 -0.54 -8.61
C TYR A 405 -4.88 -0.67 -9.76
N GLN A 406 -5.22 -1.35 -10.86
CA GLN A 406 -4.33 -1.43 -12.03
C GLN A 406 -4.41 -0.18 -12.92
N THR A 407 -3.40 0.04 -13.77
CA THR A 407 -3.39 1.17 -14.71
C THR A 407 -4.63 1.17 -15.65
N PRO A 408 -5.27 2.33 -15.87
CA PRO A 408 -6.34 2.47 -16.84
C PRO A 408 -5.93 2.21 -18.30
N ALA A 409 -4.62 2.19 -18.60
CA ALA A 409 -4.10 1.86 -19.93
C ALA A 409 -4.41 0.42 -20.38
N LEU A 410 -4.76 -0.46 -19.44
CA LEU A 410 -5.20 -1.81 -19.74
C LEU A 410 -6.68 -1.81 -20.08
N LEU A 411 -6.99 -2.00 -21.36
CA LEU A 411 -8.36 -1.97 -21.86
C LEU A 411 -9.04 -3.34 -21.81
N MET A 412 -10.37 -3.29 -21.70
CA MET A 412 -11.27 -4.40 -22.02
C MET A 412 -11.21 -4.71 -23.52
N ASN A 413 -11.39 -5.98 -23.86
CA ASN A 413 -11.49 -6.45 -25.26
C ASN A 413 -12.95 -6.59 -25.73
N THR A 414 -13.89 -6.18 -24.89
CA THR A 414 -15.34 -6.18 -25.13
C THR A 414 -15.86 -4.78 -24.84
N VAL A 415 -16.81 -4.29 -25.63
CA VAL A 415 -17.39 -2.96 -25.45
C VAL A 415 -18.33 -2.91 -24.24
N ALA A 416 -18.50 -1.74 -23.65
CA ALA A 416 -19.25 -1.54 -22.41
C ALA A 416 -20.68 -2.12 -22.43
N SER A 417 -21.38 -1.99 -23.56
CA SER A 417 -22.77 -2.46 -23.73
C SER A 417 -22.95 -3.97 -23.75
N GLN A 418 -21.87 -4.74 -23.89
CA GLN A 418 -21.90 -6.20 -23.98
C GLN A 418 -21.45 -6.89 -22.68
N LEU A 419 -21.23 -6.12 -21.63
CA LEU A 419 -20.71 -6.60 -20.35
C LEU A 419 -21.81 -6.55 -19.28
N SER A 420 -21.90 -7.62 -18.49
CA SER A 420 -22.75 -7.67 -17.30
C SER A 420 -22.13 -8.60 -16.27
N GLY A 421 -22.25 -8.22 -15.00
CA GLY A 421 -21.93 -9.07 -13.85
C GLY A 421 -23.19 -9.77 -13.31
N PHE A 422 -24.37 -9.35 -13.74
CA PHE A 422 -25.65 -10.01 -13.44
C PHE A 422 -26.11 -10.86 -14.62
N PRO A 423 -26.67 -12.03 -14.36
CA PRO A 423 -27.35 -12.81 -15.38
C PRO A 423 -28.67 -12.16 -15.79
N ASP A 424 -29.10 -12.45 -17.01
CA ASP A 424 -30.40 -12.07 -17.55
C ASP A 424 -31.03 -13.25 -18.31
N SER A 425 -32.25 -13.03 -18.82
CA SER A 425 -33.01 -14.05 -19.55
C SER A 425 -32.32 -14.59 -20.82
N SER A 426 -31.38 -13.84 -21.40
CA SER A 426 -30.61 -14.27 -22.58
C SER A 426 -29.54 -15.31 -22.25
N ALA A 427 -29.15 -15.43 -20.97
CA ALA A 427 -28.15 -16.41 -20.53
C ALA A 427 -28.65 -17.86 -20.57
N GLY A 428 -29.95 -18.10 -20.81
CA GLY A 428 -30.52 -19.44 -20.89
C GLY A 428 -30.46 -20.21 -19.58
N ILE A 429 -30.46 -19.49 -18.45
CA ILE A 429 -30.32 -20.09 -17.12
C ILE A 429 -31.69 -20.50 -16.58
N GLU A 430 -31.80 -21.74 -16.11
CA GLU A 430 -32.99 -22.23 -15.43
C GLU A 430 -32.96 -21.86 -13.93
N GLY A 431 -34.10 -21.42 -13.39
CA GLY A 431 -34.26 -21.10 -11.98
C GLY A 431 -34.17 -19.61 -11.66
N ARG A 432 -34.14 -19.28 -10.36
CA ARG A 432 -34.08 -17.90 -9.85
C ARG A 432 -32.67 -17.35 -9.95
N TYR A 433 -32.62 -16.02 -9.99
CA TYR A 433 -31.39 -15.26 -10.05
C TYR A 433 -31.51 -13.84 -9.58
N LEU A 434 -30.39 -13.29 -9.09
CA LEU A 434 -30.28 -11.87 -8.84
C LEU A 434 -30.09 -11.12 -10.16
N GLU A 435 -31.10 -10.36 -10.56
CA GLU A 435 -31.01 -9.41 -11.66
C GLU A 435 -30.35 -8.11 -11.21
N GLY A 436 -29.78 -7.38 -12.17
CA GLY A 436 -29.20 -6.06 -11.94
C GLY A 436 -28.79 -5.39 -13.25
N PRO A 437 -28.33 -4.14 -13.20
CA PRO A 437 -27.96 -3.40 -14.40
C PRO A 437 -26.75 -4.05 -15.08
N THR A 438 -26.76 -4.05 -16.41
CA THR A 438 -25.56 -4.29 -17.22
C THR A 438 -24.47 -3.28 -16.85
N PHE A 439 -23.23 -3.54 -17.26
CA PHE A 439 -22.12 -2.63 -16.98
C PHE A 439 -22.40 -1.22 -17.51
N TYR A 440 -22.86 -1.10 -18.77
CA TYR A 440 -23.16 0.21 -19.35
C TYR A 440 -24.33 0.93 -18.66
N GLU A 441 -25.41 0.22 -18.32
CA GLU A 441 -26.52 0.80 -17.56
C GLU A 441 -26.08 1.26 -16.17
N TRP A 442 -25.23 0.49 -15.50
CA TRP A 442 -24.66 0.85 -14.21
C TRP A 442 -23.86 2.14 -14.32
N LEU A 443 -22.96 2.28 -15.31
CA LEU A 443 -22.17 3.49 -15.54
C LEU A 443 -23.03 4.75 -15.71
N LYS A 444 -24.27 4.63 -16.19
CA LYS A 444 -25.21 5.75 -16.37
C LYS A 444 -26.14 5.98 -15.17
N SER A 445 -25.95 5.25 -14.08
CA SER A 445 -26.78 5.34 -12.88
C SER A 445 -26.14 6.20 -11.78
N GLU A 446 -26.99 6.72 -10.88
CA GLU A 446 -26.53 7.37 -9.63
C GLU A 446 -25.75 6.40 -8.74
N LYS A 447 -26.04 5.09 -8.83
CA LYS A 447 -25.34 4.05 -8.05
C LYS A 447 -23.86 3.97 -8.43
N ALA A 448 -23.52 4.08 -9.72
CA ALA A 448 -22.12 4.14 -10.14
C ALA A 448 -21.45 5.44 -9.69
N SER A 449 -22.15 6.57 -9.81
CA SER A 449 -21.61 7.87 -9.37
C SER A 449 -21.30 7.88 -7.87
N ALA A 450 -22.20 7.31 -7.06
CA ALA A 450 -21.97 7.13 -5.63
C ALA A 450 -20.82 6.15 -5.37
N PHE A 451 -20.82 4.98 -6.00
CA PHE A 451 -19.78 3.97 -5.74
C PHE A 451 -18.37 4.42 -6.15
N LEU A 452 -18.25 5.22 -7.22
CA LEU A 452 -16.98 5.72 -7.74
C LEU A 452 -16.59 7.08 -7.15
N HIS A 453 -17.33 7.64 -6.19
CA HIS A 453 -17.07 9.01 -5.71
C HIS A 453 -15.64 9.19 -5.15
N SER A 454 -15.08 8.14 -4.52
CA SER A 454 -13.72 8.13 -3.97
C SER A 454 -12.65 7.85 -5.03
N ASP A 455 -13.05 7.51 -6.26
CA ASP A 455 -12.15 7.30 -7.39
C ASP A 455 -12.48 8.28 -8.53
N PRO A 456 -11.99 9.53 -8.43
CA PRO A 456 -12.32 10.57 -9.41
C PRO A 456 -11.85 10.22 -10.83
N VAL A 457 -10.83 9.38 -10.97
CA VAL A 457 -10.30 8.95 -12.28
C VAL A 457 -11.28 8.01 -12.96
N LEU A 458 -11.75 6.98 -12.25
CA LEU A 458 -12.74 6.05 -12.81
C LEU A 458 -14.13 6.67 -12.93
N LEU A 459 -14.49 7.61 -12.05
CA LEU A 459 -15.72 8.38 -12.19
C LEU A 459 -15.73 9.20 -13.48
N GLU A 460 -14.63 9.90 -13.79
CA GLU A 460 -14.50 10.64 -15.05
C GLU A 460 -14.59 9.71 -16.27
N GLU A 461 -13.90 8.56 -16.23
CA GLU A 461 -13.97 7.53 -17.28
C GLU A 461 -15.41 7.02 -17.47
N ALA A 462 -16.13 6.74 -16.39
CA ALA A 462 -17.52 6.27 -16.42
C ALA A 462 -18.46 7.28 -17.10
N LEU A 463 -18.31 8.56 -16.77
CA LEU A 463 -19.12 9.64 -17.33
C LEU A 463 -18.91 9.77 -18.85
N GLN A 464 -17.66 9.61 -19.32
CA GLN A 464 -17.28 9.73 -20.73
C GLN A 464 -17.55 8.47 -21.57
N THR A 465 -17.77 7.32 -20.92
CA THR A 465 -17.95 6.03 -21.61
C THR A 465 -19.24 5.97 -22.44
N GLY A 466 -19.16 5.66 -23.73
CA GLY A 466 -20.30 5.32 -24.59
C GLY A 466 -20.56 3.80 -24.65
N PRO A 467 -21.67 3.36 -25.28
CA PRO A 467 -22.03 1.93 -25.32
C PRO A 467 -21.02 1.06 -26.06
N ASP A 468 -20.37 1.60 -27.09
CA ASP A 468 -19.36 0.90 -27.91
C ASP A 468 -17.92 1.21 -27.48
N THR A 469 -17.74 1.80 -26.29
CA THR A 469 -16.41 2.14 -25.77
C THR A 469 -15.74 0.92 -25.16
N TYR A 470 -14.45 0.72 -25.48
CA TYR A 470 -13.59 -0.20 -24.76
C TYR A 470 -13.04 0.50 -23.51
N THR A 471 -13.62 0.20 -22.35
CA THR A 471 -13.23 0.81 -21.08
C THR A 471 -11.93 0.21 -20.56
N SER A 472 -11.33 0.83 -19.55
CA SER A 472 -10.28 0.21 -18.76
C SER A 472 -10.79 -1.05 -18.03
N ARG A 473 -9.88 -2.00 -17.81
CA ARG A 473 -10.13 -3.16 -16.95
C ARG A 473 -10.33 -2.75 -15.50
N ALA A 474 -9.74 -1.62 -15.08
CA ALA A 474 -9.93 -1.07 -13.75
C ALA A 474 -11.39 -0.65 -13.53
N LEU A 475 -12.00 0.06 -14.50
CA LEU A 475 -13.40 0.47 -14.41
C LEU A 475 -14.35 -0.74 -14.38
N TYR A 476 -14.13 -1.74 -15.23
CA TYR A 476 -14.93 -2.96 -15.19
C TYR A 476 -14.72 -3.74 -13.88
N GLY A 477 -13.49 -3.72 -13.36
CA GLY A 477 -13.14 -4.22 -12.04
C GLY A 477 -13.96 -3.60 -10.92
N ALA A 478 -14.10 -2.28 -10.93
CA ALA A 478 -14.90 -1.54 -9.96
C ALA A 478 -16.38 -1.95 -10.04
N TYR A 479 -16.92 -2.12 -11.25
CA TYR A 479 -18.27 -2.67 -11.44
C TYR A 479 -18.40 -4.08 -10.87
N LEU A 480 -17.47 -5.00 -11.13
CA LEU A 480 -17.52 -6.36 -10.58
C LEU A 480 -17.43 -6.38 -9.06
N HIS A 481 -16.64 -5.48 -8.47
CA HIS A 481 -16.57 -5.30 -7.02
C HIS A 481 -17.92 -4.82 -6.47
N TRP A 482 -18.55 -3.85 -7.15
CA TRP A 482 -19.89 -3.41 -6.81
C TRP A 482 -20.91 -4.56 -6.93
N VAL A 483 -20.90 -5.33 -8.01
CA VAL A 483 -21.79 -6.50 -8.19
C VAL A 483 -21.62 -7.50 -7.05
N ALA A 484 -20.37 -7.83 -6.68
CA ALA A 484 -20.10 -8.73 -5.56
C ALA A 484 -20.69 -8.21 -4.25
N SER A 485 -20.59 -6.90 -3.99
CA SER A 485 -21.22 -6.27 -2.81
C SER A 485 -22.75 -6.40 -2.82
N GLN A 486 -23.38 -6.28 -3.99
CA GLN A 486 -24.83 -6.42 -4.13
C GLN A 486 -25.26 -7.86 -3.90
N VAL A 487 -24.53 -8.83 -4.45
CA VAL A 487 -24.77 -10.28 -4.25
C VAL A 487 -24.68 -10.63 -2.76
N VAL A 488 -23.58 -10.26 -2.10
CA VAL A 488 -23.41 -10.53 -0.66
C VAL A 488 -24.53 -9.88 0.15
N THR A 489 -24.87 -8.63 -0.14
CA THR A 489 -25.95 -7.90 0.55
C THR A 489 -27.31 -8.55 0.36
N ALA A 490 -27.62 -9.03 -0.84
CA ALA A 490 -28.92 -9.64 -1.16
C ALA A 490 -29.15 -10.97 -0.42
N TYR A 491 -28.09 -11.72 -0.10
CA TYR A 491 -28.19 -13.07 0.44
C TYR A 491 -27.74 -13.25 1.89
N ARG A 492 -27.08 -12.24 2.50
CA ARG A 492 -26.54 -12.33 3.88
C ARG A 492 -27.58 -12.61 4.97
N ASP A 493 -28.87 -12.30 4.73
CA ASP A 493 -29.94 -12.58 5.69
C ASP A 493 -30.46 -14.03 5.57
N TYR A 494 -30.07 -14.76 4.52
CA TYR A 494 -30.54 -16.11 4.22
C TYR A 494 -29.47 -17.19 4.27
N VAL A 495 -28.19 -16.79 4.15
CA VAL A 495 -27.00 -17.61 4.13
C VAL A 495 -25.93 -16.90 4.95
N ASP A 496 -25.23 -17.63 5.81
CA ASP A 496 -24.03 -17.15 6.50
C ASP A 496 -22.86 -17.19 5.51
N ILE A 497 -22.42 -16.02 5.08
CA ILE A 497 -21.39 -15.85 4.04
C ILE A 497 -20.08 -15.57 4.74
N HIS A 498 -18.97 -16.18 4.37
CA HIS A 498 -17.65 -15.81 4.87
C HIS A 498 -16.74 -15.48 3.71
N LEU A 499 -16.19 -14.27 3.72
CA LEU A 499 -15.21 -13.83 2.73
C LEU A 499 -13.82 -13.98 3.33
N VAL A 500 -13.01 -14.84 2.74
CA VAL A 500 -11.68 -15.18 3.25
C VAL A 500 -10.63 -14.65 2.28
N PRO A 501 -10.02 -13.49 2.56
CA PRO A 501 -9.14 -12.79 1.62
C PRO A 501 -7.72 -13.37 1.57
N THR A 502 -7.61 -14.71 1.56
CA THR A 502 -6.36 -15.45 1.66
C THR A 502 -6.27 -16.48 0.53
N ARG A 503 -5.04 -16.91 0.22
CA ARG A 503 -4.82 -17.89 -0.84
C ARG A 503 -5.00 -19.29 -0.26
N VAL A 504 -5.89 -20.09 -0.85
CA VAL A 504 -5.93 -21.53 -0.58
C VAL A 504 -4.66 -22.18 -1.14
N LEU A 505 -3.87 -22.81 -0.28
CA LEU A 505 -2.60 -23.46 -0.61
C LEU A 505 -2.77 -24.96 -0.88
N SER A 506 -3.67 -25.62 -0.16
CA SER A 506 -3.93 -27.04 -0.33
C SER A 506 -5.38 -27.40 -0.01
N ILE A 507 -5.81 -28.53 -0.58
CA ILE A 507 -7.11 -29.14 -0.34
C ILE A 507 -6.84 -30.63 -0.10
N SER A 508 -7.34 -31.17 1.00
CA SER A 508 -7.25 -32.59 1.32
C SER A 508 -8.62 -33.19 1.61
N ASP A 509 -8.80 -34.44 1.21
CA ASP A 509 -9.99 -35.21 1.55
C ASP A 509 -10.00 -35.51 3.06
N GLN A 510 -11.16 -35.31 3.69
CA GLN A 510 -11.52 -35.85 4.99
C GLN A 510 -12.79 -36.67 4.84
N GLU A 511 -13.06 -37.60 5.75
CA GLU A 511 -14.18 -38.55 5.59
C GLU A 511 -15.53 -37.83 5.40
N GLY A 512 -15.99 -37.73 4.15
CA GLY A 512 -17.21 -37.01 3.76
C GLY A 512 -17.09 -35.48 3.65
N ALA A 513 -15.88 -34.91 3.65
CA ALA A 513 -15.62 -33.46 3.58
C ALA A 513 -14.25 -33.13 2.96
N TYR A 514 -13.93 -31.85 2.86
CA TYR A 514 -12.64 -31.32 2.38
C TYR A 514 -12.07 -30.35 3.40
N ALA A 515 -10.78 -30.44 3.68
CA ALA A 515 -10.04 -29.45 4.46
C ALA A 515 -9.23 -28.54 3.53
N LEU A 516 -9.45 -27.23 3.63
CA LEU A 516 -8.73 -26.22 2.86
C LEU A 516 -7.79 -25.49 3.80
N MET A 517 -6.48 -25.53 3.50
CA MET A 517 -5.47 -24.78 4.23
C MET A 517 -5.14 -23.50 3.46
N ASP A 518 -5.22 -22.36 4.11
CA ASP A 518 -4.93 -21.06 3.51
C ASP A 518 -3.51 -20.54 3.79
N SER A 519 -3.18 -19.39 3.21
CA SER A 519 -1.87 -18.76 3.33
C SER A 519 -1.55 -18.23 4.72
N ASP A 520 -2.56 -18.07 5.56
CA ASP A 520 -2.43 -17.59 6.93
C ASP A 520 -2.30 -18.79 7.91
N GLY A 521 -2.33 -20.02 7.39
CA GLY A 521 -2.25 -21.25 8.17
C GLY A 521 -3.59 -21.70 8.76
N HIS A 522 -4.69 -21.03 8.43
CA HIS A 522 -6.02 -21.45 8.86
C HIS A 522 -6.49 -22.64 8.03
N THR A 523 -7.20 -23.55 8.68
CA THR A 523 -7.85 -24.68 8.01
C THR A 523 -9.36 -24.57 8.15
N VAL A 524 -10.07 -24.63 7.03
CA VAL A 524 -11.54 -24.62 6.97
C VAL A 524 -12.01 -25.96 6.42
N VAL A 525 -12.91 -26.65 7.14
CA VAL A 525 -13.49 -27.92 6.68
C VAL A 525 -14.86 -27.68 6.07
N VAL A 526 -15.08 -28.17 4.85
CA VAL A 526 -16.31 -27.95 4.08
C VAL A 526 -16.81 -29.23 3.41
N LYS A 527 -18.12 -29.37 3.23
CA LYS A 527 -18.69 -30.56 2.54
C LYS A 527 -18.38 -30.59 1.06
N ASN A 528 -18.38 -29.44 0.39
CA ASN A 528 -18.16 -29.33 -1.04
C ASN A 528 -17.21 -28.18 -1.36
N VAL A 529 -16.40 -28.34 -2.41
CA VAL A 529 -15.48 -27.30 -2.91
C VAL A 529 -15.74 -27.05 -4.39
N VAL A 530 -15.83 -25.77 -4.77
CA VAL A 530 -15.86 -25.34 -6.17
C VAL A 530 -14.61 -24.53 -6.50
N LEU A 531 -13.80 -25.04 -7.41
CA LEU A 531 -12.62 -24.35 -7.92
C LEU A 531 -13.00 -23.45 -9.12
N ALA A 532 -13.08 -22.15 -8.87
CA ALA A 532 -13.37 -21.09 -9.84
C ALA A 532 -12.14 -20.21 -10.14
N VAL A 533 -10.93 -20.75 -9.99
CA VAL A 533 -9.62 -20.08 -9.98
C VAL A 533 -9.21 -19.36 -11.29
N GLY A 534 -10.04 -19.36 -12.33
CA GLY A 534 -9.78 -18.65 -13.58
C GLY A 534 -8.43 -19.02 -14.22
N HIS A 535 -7.65 -18.00 -14.60
CA HIS A 535 -6.28 -18.17 -15.09
C HIS A 535 -5.30 -18.22 -13.91
N THR A 536 -4.64 -19.35 -13.72
CA THR A 536 -3.62 -19.52 -12.69
C THR A 536 -2.23 -19.14 -13.21
N SER A 537 -1.35 -18.72 -12.30
CA SER A 537 0.07 -18.50 -12.60
C SER A 537 0.67 -19.81 -13.13
N GLN A 538 1.21 -19.78 -14.36
CA GLN A 538 1.89 -20.94 -14.93
C GLN A 538 3.37 -20.87 -14.64
N GLN A 539 3.95 -21.99 -14.20
CA GLN A 539 5.41 -22.12 -14.18
C GLN A 539 5.93 -22.08 -15.63
N MET A 540 7.10 -21.47 -15.81
CA MET A 540 7.75 -21.47 -17.12
C MET A 540 8.03 -22.91 -17.55
N SER A 541 7.68 -23.23 -18.80
CA SER A 541 8.09 -24.48 -19.44
C SER A 541 9.61 -24.57 -19.58
N GLU A 542 10.16 -25.77 -19.78
CA GLU A 542 11.61 -25.94 -20.01
C GLU A 542 12.13 -25.06 -21.16
N SER A 543 11.35 -24.94 -22.25
CA SER A 543 11.68 -24.06 -23.38
C SER A 543 11.68 -22.58 -23.00
N GLU A 544 10.74 -22.13 -22.16
CA GLU A 544 10.73 -20.75 -21.66
C GLU A 544 11.88 -20.49 -20.69
N LEU A 545 12.23 -21.47 -19.84
CA LEU A 545 13.40 -21.39 -18.96
C LEU A 545 14.71 -21.36 -19.75
N GLU A 546 14.82 -22.11 -20.84
CA GLU A 546 15.96 -22.06 -21.74
C GLU A 546 16.05 -20.70 -22.44
N MET A 547 14.94 -20.20 -22.98
CA MET A 547 14.87 -18.88 -23.61
C MET A 547 15.21 -17.75 -22.62
N ALA A 548 14.68 -17.81 -21.39
CA ALA A 548 14.99 -16.87 -20.32
C ALA A 548 16.49 -16.90 -19.96
N ARG A 549 17.09 -18.10 -19.85
CA ARG A 549 18.52 -18.25 -19.59
C ARG A 549 19.37 -17.68 -20.72
N SER A 550 19.04 -17.98 -21.98
CA SER A 550 19.74 -17.44 -23.14
C SER A 550 19.62 -15.92 -23.25
N ALA A 551 18.43 -15.37 -22.98
CA ALA A 551 18.22 -13.92 -22.95
C ALA A 551 19.09 -13.27 -21.87
N ASN A 552 19.09 -13.82 -20.65
CA ASN A 552 19.90 -13.29 -19.55
C ASN A 552 21.41 -13.35 -19.86
N GLN A 553 21.89 -14.46 -20.45
CA GLN A 553 23.29 -14.57 -20.90
C GLN A 553 23.66 -13.54 -21.98
N ALA A 554 22.71 -13.14 -22.81
CA ALA A 554 22.87 -12.10 -23.83
C ALA A 554 22.63 -10.67 -23.30
N GLY A 555 22.35 -10.50 -22.00
CA GLY A 555 22.00 -9.21 -21.40
C GLY A 555 20.63 -8.67 -21.85
N LEU A 556 19.73 -9.54 -22.33
CA LEU A 556 18.39 -9.20 -22.78
C LEU A 556 17.34 -9.45 -21.69
N ILE A 557 16.26 -8.68 -21.73
CA ILE A 557 15.09 -8.88 -20.87
C ILE A 557 14.15 -9.88 -21.53
N TYR A 558 13.83 -10.96 -20.82
CA TYR A 558 12.81 -11.92 -21.22
C TYR A 558 11.59 -11.81 -20.29
N LEU A 559 10.42 -11.56 -20.89
CA LEU A 559 9.13 -11.58 -20.20
C LEU A 559 8.36 -12.85 -20.62
N PRO A 560 8.05 -13.77 -19.71
CA PRO A 560 7.36 -15.02 -20.05
C PRO A 560 5.88 -14.78 -20.37
N ARG A 561 5.21 -15.83 -20.85
CA ARG A 561 3.75 -15.80 -21.05
C ARG A 561 3.03 -15.47 -19.75
N GLY A 562 1.97 -14.67 -19.83
CA GLY A 562 1.21 -14.23 -18.65
C GLY A 562 1.85 -13.06 -17.90
N GLY A 563 3.08 -12.66 -18.23
CA GLY A 563 3.79 -11.50 -17.70
C GLY A 563 3.28 -10.12 -18.15
N ALA A 564 2.03 -10.05 -18.63
CA ALA A 564 1.47 -8.83 -19.21
C ALA A 564 1.02 -7.85 -18.12
N SER A 565 1.96 -7.34 -17.34
CA SER A 565 1.71 -6.31 -16.34
C SER A 565 2.55 -5.04 -16.63
N PRO A 566 2.03 -3.84 -16.29
CA PRO A 566 2.78 -2.60 -16.41
C PRO A 566 4.12 -2.63 -15.65
N LYS A 567 4.16 -3.35 -14.53
CA LYS A 567 5.37 -3.56 -13.75
C LYS A 567 6.45 -4.27 -14.57
N GLU A 568 6.09 -5.34 -15.27
CA GLU A 568 7.06 -6.11 -16.05
C GLU A 568 7.58 -5.35 -17.27
N THR A 569 6.72 -4.56 -17.93
CA THR A 569 7.13 -3.74 -19.08
C THR A 569 7.89 -2.49 -18.70
N SER A 570 7.80 -2.01 -17.45
CA SER A 570 8.55 -0.83 -16.97
C SER A 570 10.08 -1.00 -17.01
N ARG A 571 10.56 -2.25 -17.13
CA ARG A 571 11.97 -2.58 -17.30
C ARG A 571 12.47 -2.31 -18.73
N ILE A 572 11.56 -2.06 -19.67
CA ILE A 572 11.86 -1.83 -21.08
C ILE A 572 11.91 -0.31 -21.30
N SER A 573 13.04 0.18 -21.81
CA SER A 573 13.23 1.58 -22.17
C SER A 573 12.49 1.92 -23.47
N PRO A 574 12.02 3.18 -23.67
CA PRO A 574 11.49 3.63 -24.95
C PRO A 574 12.39 3.37 -26.17
N ASN A 575 13.71 3.26 -25.95
CA ASN A 575 14.70 3.04 -27.00
C ASN A 575 15.06 1.57 -27.20
N ASP A 576 14.49 0.65 -26.41
CA ASP A 576 14.79 -0.77 -26.52
C ASP A 576 14.15 -1.37 -27.77
N THR A 577 14.87 -2.28 -28.42
CA THR A 577 14.30 -3.09 -29.50
C THR A 577 13.54 -4.25 -28.88
N VAL A 578 12.21 -4.25 -29.03
CA VAL A 578 11.32 -5.27 -28.44
C VAL A 578 10.82 -6.25 -29.49
N ILE A 579 10.88 -7.55 -29.17
CA ILE A 579 10.22 -8.60 -29.95
C ILE A 579 9.00 -9.08 -29.17
N LEU A 580 7.80 -8.84 -29.71
CA LEU A 580 6.55 -9.40 -29.18
C LEU A 580 6.18 -10.67 -29.94
N ARG A 581 6.29 -11.82 -29.28
CA ARG A 581 6.02 -13.14 -29.88
C ARG A 581 4.58 -13.59 -29.60
N GLY A 582 3.75 -13.58 -30.64
CA GLY A 582 2.35 -14.05 -30.62
C GLY A 582 1.33 -12.91 -30.70
N MET A 583 0.08 -13.22 -31.04
CA MET A 583 -1.02 -12.25 -31.18
C MET A 583 -2.23 -12.62 -30.30
N GLY A 584 -1.97 -13.21 -29.13
CA GLY A 584 -3.01 -13.65 -28.19
C GLY A 584 -3.66 -12.50 -27.42
N LEU A 585 -4.55 -12.85 -26.49
CA LEU A 585 -5.35 -11.90 -25.69
C LEU A 585 -4.53 -10.84 -24.94
N THR A 586 -3.26 -11.13 -24.63
CA THR A 586 -2.36 -10.21 -23.91
C THR A 586 -1.50 -9.35 -24.84
N PHE A 587 -1.56 -9.52 -26.16
CA PHE A 587 -0.71 -8.75 -27.08
C PHE A 587 -0.96 -7.24 -26.96
N LEU A 588 -2.22 -6.82 -27.07
CA LEU A 588 -2.59 -5.40 -26.91
C LEU A 588 -2.30 -4.87 -25.50
N THR A 589 -2.40 -5.74 -24.49
CA THR A 589 -2.03 -5.41 -23.10
C THR A 589 -0.55 -5.03 -23.01
N ILE A 590 0.34 -5.87 -23.55
CA ILE A 590 1.78 -5.58 -23.54
C ILE A 590 2.09 -4.38 -24.43
N TRP A 591 1.49 -4.29 -25.61
CA TRP A 591 1.65 -3.18 -26.54
C TRP A 591 1.32 -1.82 -25.90
N ASN A 592 0.19 -1.72 -25.20
CA ASN A 592 -0.21 -0.48 -24.52
C ASN A 592 0.67 -0.14 -23.30
N CYS A 593 1.35 -1.13 -22.72
CA CYS A 593 2.23 -0.93 -21.57
C CYS A 593 3.69 -0.61 -21.95
N LEU A 594 4.05 -0.67 -23.23
CA LEU A 594 5.37 -0.31 -23.71
C LEU A 594 5.48 1.21 -23.86
N PRO A 595 6.52 1.84 -23.31
CA PRO A 595 6.65 3.29 -23.35
C PRO A 595 6.97 3.77 -24.77
N ASN A 596 6.18 4.71 -25.30
CA ASN A 596 6.39 5.38 -26.59
C ASN A 596 6.59 4.48 -27.81
N ILE A 597 5.65 3.56 -28.09
CA ILE A 597 5.62 2.95 -29.42
C ILE A 597 5.18 4.01 -30.45
N VAL A 598 6.15 4.66 -31.08
CA VAL A 598 5.98 5.22 -32.42
C VAL A 598 6.05 4.04 -33.38
N ALA A 599 4.92 3.39 -33.64
CA ALA A 599 4.79 2.58 -34.85
C ALA A 599 5.13 3.53 -36.01
N GLY A 600 6.09 3.19 -36.87
CA GLY A 600 6.58 4.07 -37.94
C GLY A 600 5.44 4.80 -38.66
N GLY A 601 5.22 6.05 -38.26
CA GLY A 601 4.02 6.85 -38.56
C GLY A 601 3.83 7.93 -37.50
N SER A 602 4.19 9.16 -37.86
CA SER A 602 4.09 10.46 -37.14
C SER A 602 3.42 10.51 -35.75
N PRO A 603 4.02 11.23 -34.76
CA PRO A 603 3.44 11.38 -33.43
C PRO A 603 2.22 12.31 -33.46
N GLN A 604 1.08 11.82 -32.97
CA GLN A 604 0.04 12.69 -32.41
C GLN A 604 -0.35 12.19 -31.02
N THR A 605 -0.22 13.11 -30.07
CA THR A 605 -0.82 13.07 -28.75
C THR A 605 -2.32 12.79 -28.87
N GLY A 606 -2.78 11.70 -28.29
CA GLY A 606 -4.20 11.38 -28.19
C GLY A 606 -4.39 9.93 -27.82
N ILE A 607 -5.26 9.69 -26.84
CA ILE A 607 -5.87 8.38 -26.54
C ILE A 607 -6.16 7.70 -27.89
N PRO A 608 -5.75 6.44 -28.12
CA PRO A 608 -6.04 5.79 -29.39
C PRO A 608 -7.56 5.67 -29.52
N SER A 609 -8.16 6.52 -30.35
CA SER A 609 -9.54 6.35 -30.78
C SER A 609 -9.60 5.00 -31.49
N GLY A 610 -10.29 4.03 -30.86
CA GLY A 610 -10.41 2.65 -31.30
C GLY A 610 -11.21 2.47 -32.59
N THR A 611 -10.73 3.01 -33.69
CA THR A 611 -11.20 2.67 -35.03
C THR A 611 -10.09 1.94 -35.77
N PHE A 612 -10.15 0.61 -35.78
CA PHE A 612 -9.41 -0.19 -36.74
C PHE A 612 -9.85 0.19 -38.17
N PRO A 613 -8.93 0.49 -39.10
CA PRO A 613 -9.29 0.66 -40.49
C PRO A 613 -9.83 -0.67 -41.04
N GLN A 614 -11.11 -0.69 -41.41
CA GLN A 614 -11.66 -1.76 -42.24
C GLN A 614 -11.11 -1.63 -43.67
N GLU A 615 -9.87 -2.05 -43.92
CA GLU A 615 -9.46 -2.39 -45.28
C GLU A 615 -9.52 -3.92 -45.47
N ARG A 616 -10.66 -4.36 -45.99
CA ARG A 616 -10.78 -5.65 -46.67
C ARG A 616 -9.90 -5.62 -47.92
N ASN A 617 -8.64 -6.06 -47.83
CA ASN A 617 -7.92 -6.50 -49.00
C ASN A 617 -8.09 -8.02 -49.16
N ARG A 618 -9.08 -8.36 -49.99
CA ARG A 618 -9.13 -9.65 -50.70
C ARG A 618 -7.89 -9.73 -51.58
N ARG A 619 -7.04 -10.73 -51.36
CA ARG A 619 -6.55 -11.66 -52.38
C ARG A 619 -5.85 -12.84 -51.74
#